data_AF-A0A2V5SUB3-F1
#
_entry.id   AF-A0A2V5SUB3-F1
#
_cell.length_a   1.000
_cell.length_b   1.000
_cell.length_c   1.000
_cell.angle_alpha   90.00
_cell.angle_beta   90.00
_cell.angle_gamma   90.00
#
_symmetry.space_group_name_H-M   'P 1'
#
loop_
_entity.id
_entity.type
_entity.pdbx_description
1 polymer ?
#
loop_
_entity_poly.entity_id
_entity_poly.type
_entity_poly.pdbx_seq_one_letter_code
_entity_poly.pdbx_strand_id
1 'polypeptide(L)' 'MILSGLIFCIGFLMIAFTERKQGLHDMIAGTYVIKD' A
#
# COMPACT_ATOMS: atom_id res chain seq x y z
N MET A 1 -18.80 0.91 9.00
CA MET A 1 -17.39 1.30 9.20
C MET A 1 -16.56 0.06 9.52
N ILE A 2 -16.44 -0.88 8.55
CA ILE A 2 -15.71 -2.16 8.72
C ILE A 2 -14.84 -2.40 7.47
N LEU A 3 -15.41 -2.12 6.30
CA LEU A 3 -14.73 -2.28 5.01
C LEU A 3 -13.46 -1.40 4.90
N SER A 4 -13.50 -0.16 5.38
CA SER A 4 -12.35 0.75 5.34
C SER A 4 -11.18 0.28 6.21
N GLY A 5 -11.44 -0.40 7.33
CA GLY A 5 -10.38 -0.93 8.20
C GLY A 5 -9.64 -2.12 7.59
N LEU A 6 -10.37 -3.00 6.91
CA LEU A 6 -9.80 -4.14 6.16
C LEU A 6 -8.89 -3.67 5.03
N ILE A 7 -9.32 -2.67 4.26
CA ILE A 7 -8.52 -2.08 3.17
C ILE A 7 -7.25 -1.42 3.72
N PHE A 8 -7.32 -0.82 4.91
CA PHE A 8 -6.14 -0.24 5.58
C PHE A 8 -5.13 -1.31 5.99
N CYS A 9 -5.59 -2.42 6.60
CA CYS A 9 -4.74 -3.56 6.94
C CYS A 9 -4.12 -4.21 5.70
N ILE A 10 -4.89 -4.39 4.62
CA ILE A 10 -4.39 -4.95 3.36
C ILE A 10 -3.38 -4.01 2.71
N GLY A 11 -3.64 -2.70 2.70
CA GLY A 11 -2.70 -1.70 2.19
C GLY A 11 -1.37 -1.68 2.96
N PHE A 12 -1.41 -1.96 4.27
CA PHE A 12 -0.21 -2.09 5.10
C PHE A 12 0.53 -3.41 4.87
N LEU A 13 -0.19 -4.52 4.71
CA LEU A 13 0.39 -5.82 4.36
C LEU A 13 1.06 -5.76 2.97
N MET A 14 0.48 -5.03 2.03
CA MET A 14 0.99 -4.88 0.67
C MET A 14 2.44 -4.39 0.63
N ILE A 15 2.80 -3.45 1.51
CA ILE A 15 4.16 -2.92 1.61
C ILE A 15 5.18 -4.02 1.93
N ALA A 16 4.76 -5.09 2.63
CA ALA A 16 5.61 -6.24 2.93
C ALA A 16 5.72 -7.25 1.77
N PHE A 17 4.73 -7.28 0.88
CA PHE A 17 4.67 -8.23 -0.25
C PHE A 17 5.04 -7.63 -1.61
N THR A 18 5.15 -6.29 -1.73
CA THR A 18 5.61 -5.66 -2.99
C THR A 18 7.11 -5.38 -2.92
N GLU A 19 7.86 -5.74 -3.96
CA GLU A 19 9.31 -5.47 -4.07
C GLU A 19 9.64 -3.98 -3.90
N ARG A 20 8.72 -3.11 -4.31
CA ARG A 20 8.88 -1.65 -4.22
C ARG A 20 8.37 -1.04 -2.92
N LYS A 21 7.91 -1.87 -1.97
CA LYS A 21 7.30 -1.42 -0.71
C LYS A 21 6.19 -0.37 -0.94
N GLN A 22 5.47 -0.46 -2.05
CA GLN A 22 4.35 0.42 -2.39
C GLN A 22 3.09 -0.03 -1.65
N GLY A 23 2.41 0.94 -1.02
CA GLY A 23 1.08 0.71 -0.47
C GLY A 23 0.00 0.72 -1.54
N LEU A 24 -1.22 0.28 -1.18
CA LEU A 24 -2.36 0.33 -2.09
C LEU A 24 -2.69 1.78 -2.52
N HIS A 25 -2.54 2.74 -1.62
CA HIS A 25 -2.76 4.16 -1.92
C HIS A 25 -1.71 4.72 -2.90
N ASP A 26 -0.45 4.28 -2.79
CA ASP A 26 0.62 4.65 -3.72
C ASP A 26 0.36 4.10 -5.13
N MET A 27 -0.16 2.87 -5.23
CA MET A 27 -0.54 2.29 -6.52
C MET A 27 -1.73 3.02 -7.16
N ILE A 28 -2.71 3.45 -6.36
CA ILE A 28 -3.84 4.26 -6.84
C ILE A 28 -3.37 5.65 -7.29
N ALA A 29 -2.41 6.25 -6.59
CA ALA A 29 -1.84 7.54 -6.93
C ALA A 29 -0.80 7.48 -8.07
N GLY A 30 -0.37 6.29 -8.50
CA GLY A 30 0.69 6.12 -9.48
C GLY A 30 2.06 6.60 -8.98
N THR A 31 2.22 6.77 -7.67
CA THR A 31 3.46 7.22 -7.04
C THR A 31 4.22 6.03 -6.49
N TYR A 32 5.54 6.01 -6.62
CA TYR A 32 6.38 4.97 -6.00
C TYR A 32 7.53 5.63 -5.28
N VAL A 33 7.87 5.11 -4.10
CA VAL A 33 8.99 5.61 -3.30
C VAL A 33 10.28 5.06 -3.90
N ILE A 34 11.12 5.96 -4.41
CA ILE A 34 12.50 5.66 -4.77
C ILE A 34 13.31 5.77 -3.47
N LYS A 35 13.90 4.66 -3.01
CA LYS A 35 14.94 4.69 -1.97
C LYS A 35 16.29 4.59 -2.67
N ASP A 36 17.02 5.70 -2.68
CA ASP A 36 18.47 5.72 -2.89
C ASP A 36 19.22 4.97 -1.77
#